data_AF-R7A6Q8-F1
#
_entry.id   AF-R7A6Q8-F1
#
_cell.length_a   1.000
_cell.length_b   1.000
_cell.length_c   1.000
_cell.angle_alpha   90.00
_cell.angle_beta   90.00
_cell.angle_gamma   90.00
#
_symmetry.space_group_name_H-M   'P 1'
#
loop_
_entity.id
_entity.type
_entity.pdbx_description
1 polymer ?
#
loop_
_entity_poly.entity_id
_entity_poly.type
_entity_poly.pdbx_seq_one_letter_code
_entity_poly.pdbx_strand_id
1 'polypeptide(L)'
;MKQFWRKTASVMTAAALLAGTSVFFTDAMSGQGLRTGAVDDTNDDWLHAEGDKLYDMYGNEVWLTGANWFGMNCSECFLHGLWSCDMSDTLASIADHGINLLRIPVSTELLYYWMIGEPDPASGINAKNTPDYSFNPELCREDGTQMDSLEIFDVLLKLCKENGIKVMVDVHSPDANNSGHNYELWYGKEMSTGVMVTTEIWMDTWVWLADRYKNDDTLIALDLKNEPHGKRGYDSATCPTTIAKWDNSTDENNWKYAAETCAKKILEVNPNVLIVVEGIEQYPKTEQGYNFDTPDVWEPTVNRPSPWHPAWWGGNLRGVKDYPIDLGEHQDKLVYSPHDYGPSVYAQTWFDKDFTTQTLLDDYWYDTWAYIDDQGIAPLLIGEWGGFMDAGKNQKWMSLLRDYMIENHINHTFWCINPNSGDTGGLLDATFSKWDEEKYGLMEPSLWQDDNGRYISADHVYPLGSNGQSLTEYYGGTPTPPTTTTKPADTTASGTVTKGDLNKDGKVTIADLLLMSRYLVREIDASKIPSTAACDVNGDGRVNAVDCVLVKQFLAHLIDKFPA
;
A
#
# COMPACT_ATOMS: atom_id res chain seq x y z
N MET A 1 37.94 70.01 -3.32
CA MET A 1 38.41 70.80 -4.49
C MET A 1 37.33 70.72 -5.56
N LYS A 2 36.43 71.72 -5.61
CA LYS A 2 36.28 72.71 -6.72
C LYS A 2 35.92 72.04 -8.07
N GLN A 3 34.62 71.93 -8.39
CA GLN A 3 33.75 72.89 -9.14
C GLN A 3 34.18 73.02 -10.63
N PHE A 4 33.34 73.03 -11.67
CA PHE A 4 32.15 73.86 -11.99
C PHE A 4 31.42 73.17 -13.19
N TRP A 5 30.09 72.97 -13.31
CA TRP A 5 28.88 73.83 -13.29
C TRP A 5 28.43 74.42 -14.65
N ARG A 6 27.07 74.47 -14.79
CA ARG A 6 26.17 75.37 -15.55
C ARG A 6 25.55 74.77 -16.83
N LYS A 7 24.23 74.85 -17.11
CA LYS A 7 23.14 75.83 -16.81
C LYS A 7 21.77 75.08 -16.75
N THR A 8 20.86 75.23 -15.77
CA THR A 8 19.77 76.26 -15.56
C THR A 8 18.90 76.51 -16.80
N ALA A 9 17.56 76.55 -16.82
CA ALA A 9 16.50 76.93 -15.87
C ALA A 9 15.11 76.49 -16.45
N SER A 10 14.13 76.02 -15.66
CA SER A 10 12.86 76.71 -15.25
C SER A 10 11.83 76.91 -16.40
N VAL A 11 10.50 76.72 -16.32
CA VAL A 11 9.44 77.07 -15.34
C VAL A 11 8.15 76.27 -15.66
N MET A 12 7.35 76.02 -14.61
CA MET A 12 5.91 75.68 -14.49
C MET A 12 4.96 75.89 -15.70
N THR A 13 3.90 75.08 -15.83
CA THR A 13 2.51 75.37 -15.37
C THR A 13 1.56 74.18 -15.66
N ALA A 14 0.60 73.96 -14.76
CA ALA A 14 -0.43 72.93 -14.77
C ALA A 14 -1.56 73.14 -15.81
N ALA A 15 -2.20 72.05 -16.25
CA ALA A 15 -3.67 71.90 -16.33
C ALA A 15 -4.05 70.51 -16.87
N ALA A 16 -4.97 69.84 -16.18
CA ALA A 16 -5.59 68.57 -16.55
C ALA A 16 -6.70 68.76 -17.59
N LEU A 17 -6.90 67.77 -18.48
CA LEU A 17 -8.23 67.26 -18.87
C LEU A 17 -8.13 66.11 -19.92
N LEU A 18 -8.67 64.96 -19.48
CA LEU A 18 -9.36 63.85 -20.16
C LEU A 18 -9.48 63.81 -21.70
N ALA A 19 -9.21 62.62 -22.24
CA ALA A 19 -9.83 61.88 -23.37
C ALA A 19 -8.69 61.18 -24.14
N GLY A 20 -8.55 59.86 -24.14
CA GLY A 20 -9.54 58.90 -24.64
C GLY A 20 -8.98 58.31 -25.93
N THR A 21 -8.18 57.25 -25.83
CA THR A 21 -7.74 56.45 -26.98
C THR A 21 -7.62 54.98 -26.58
N SER A 22 -8.73 54.27 -26.83
CA SER A 22 -8.79 52.97 -27.51
C SER A 22 -7.67 51.96 -27.25
N VAL A 23 -7.90 51.08 -26.29
CA VAL A 23 -7.38 49.71 -26.33
C VAL A 23 -8.49 48.84 -26.93
N PHE A 24 -8.16 48.11 -27.99
CA PHE A 24 -9.05 47.14 -28.61
C PHE A 24 -9.34 46.02 -27.60
N PHE A 25 -10.59 45.95 -27.14
CA PHE A 25 -11.16 44.75 -26.56
C PHE A 25 -11.60 43.86 -27.72
N THR A 26 -10.99 42.68 -27.81
CA THR A 26 -11.64 41.51 -28.41
C THR A 26 -11.99 40.57 -27.27
N ASP A 27 -13.23 40.67 -26.81
CA ASP A 27 -13.91 39.62 -26.07
C ASP A 27 -14.56 38.65 -27.06
N ALA A 28 -14.27 37.36 -26.90
CA ALA A 28 -15.23 36.26 -26.88
C ALA A 28 -14.46 34.93 -27.04
N MET A 29 -14.30 34.19 -25.95
CA MET A 29 -15.06 32.94 -25.64
C MET A 29 -14.39 31.72 -26.31
N SER A 30 -14.10 30.60 -25.65
CA SER A 30 -14.79 29.93 -24.54
C SER A 30 -13.97 28.72 -24.09
N GLY A 31 -14.02 28.36 -22.80
CA GLY A 31 -13.79 26.98 -22.36
C GLY A 31 -12.61 26.72 -21.43
N GLN A 32 -12.35 27.56 -20.43
CA GLN A 32 -11.76 27.06 -19.20
C GLN A 32 -12.85 27.06 -18.14
N GLY A 33 -13.45 25.89 -17.93
CA GLY A 33 -14.16 25.63 -16.69
C GLY A 33 -13.16 25.84 -15.56
N LEU A 34 -13.44 26.78 -14.67
CA LEU A 34 -12.83 26.83 -13.35
C LEU A 34 -13.19 25.50 -12.66
N ARG A 35 -12.31 24.50 -12.77
CA ARG A 35 -12.21 23.45 -11.77
C ARG A 35 -11.69 24.17 -10.53
N THR A 36 -12.57 24.47 -9.59
CA THR A 36 -12.16 24.58 -8.20
C THR A 36 -11.68 23.19 -7.81
N GLY A 37 -10.41 22.87 -8.09
CA GLY A 37 -9.79 21.70 -7.50
C GLY A 37 -9.95 21.83 -5.99
N ALA A 38 -10.44 20.78 -5.34
CA ALA A 38 -10.26 20.68 -3.90
C ALA A 38 -8.78 20.91 -3.59
N VAL A 39 -8.48 21.54 -2.46
CA VAL A 39 -7.10 21.55 -1.99
C VAL A 39 -6.75 20.10 -1.72
N ASP A 40 -5.76 19.58 -2.43
CA ASP A 40 -5.11 18.32 -2.10
C ASP A 40 -4.56 18.46 -0.67
N ASP A 41 -5.32 17.90 0.27
CA ASP A 41 -5.05 17.94 1.70
C ASP A 41 -4.39 16.66 2.19
N THR A 42 -3.93 15.83 1.24
CA THR A 42 -3.18 14.58 1.42
C THR A 42 -3.89 13.53 2.28
N ASN A 43 -5.24 13.57 2.29
CA ASN A 43 -6.06 12.69 3.11
C ASN A 43 -7.23 12.03 2.38
N ASP A 44 -7.36 12.17 1.06
CA ASP A 44 -8.49 11.63 0.30
C ASP A 44 -8.18 10.36 -0.49
N ASP A 45 -6.91 9.98 -0.62
CA ASP A 45 -6.48 8.80 -1.39
C ASP A 45 -6.19 7.55 -0.53
N TRP A 46 -6.47 7.59 0.77
CA TRP A 46 -6.33 6.42 1.64
C TRP A 46 -7.32 5.31 1.26
N LEU A 47 -6.84 4.07 1.29
CA LEU A 47 -7.62 2.90 0.89
C LEU A 47 -8.04 2.04 2.09
N HIS A 48 -9.04 1.19 1.85
CA HIS A 48 -9.47 0.15 2.77
C HIS A 48 -9.99 -1.07 2.01
N ALA A 49 -9.91 -2.22 2.64
CA ALA A 49 -10.39 -3.49 2.13
C ALA A 49 -11.88 -3.68 2.47
N GLU A 50 -12.66 -4.08 1.48
CA GLU A 50 -14.00 -4.67 1.66
C GLU A 50 -14.05 -5.98 0.87
N GLY A 51 -14.13 -7.11 1.59
CA GLY A 51 -13.98 -8.43 0.98
C GLY A 51 -12.59 -8.61 0.37
N ASP A 52 -12.56 -8.98 -0.91
CA ASP A 52 -11.36 -9.19 -1.73
C ASP A 52 -10.92 -7.95 -2.53
N LYS A 53 -11.55 -6.79 -2.32
CA LYS A 53 -11.30 -5.57 -3.11
C LYS A 53 -10.90 -4.38 -2.24
N LEU A 54 -10.23 -3.41 -2.86
CA LEU A 54 -9.81 -2.16 -2.25
C LEU A 54 -10.75 -1.03 -2.67
N TYR A 55 -11.03 -0.13 -1.74
CA TYR A 55 -11.92 1.02 -1.93
C TYR A 55 -11.30 2.29 -1.34
N ASP A 56 -11.55 3.41 -2.01
CA ASP A 56 -11.27 4.74 -1.47
C ASP A 56 -12.27 5.14 -0.37
N MET A 57 -12.06 6.30 0.26
CA MET A 57 -12.98 6.80 1.29
C MET A 57 -14.40 7.18 0.79
N TYR A 58 -14.60 7.23 -0.52
CA TYR A 58 -15.87 7.54 -1.18
C TYR A 58 -16.66 6.28 -1.57
N GLY A 59 -16.08 5.09 -1.38
CA GLY A 59 -16.67 3.81 -1.75
C GLY A 59 -16.50 3.47 -3.22
N ASN A 60 -15.57 4.12 -3.93
CA ASN A 60 -15.18 3.70 -5.26
C ASN A 60 -14.10 2.61 -5.16
N GLU A 61 -14.21 1.58 -5.97
CA GLU A 61 -13.20 0.53 -6.06
C GLU A 61 -11.89 1.12 -6.59
N VAL A 62 -10.75 0.64 -6.09
CA VAL A 62 -9.42 1.06 -6.53
C VAL A 62 -8.64 -0.18 -6.92
N TRP A 63 -8.13 -0.21 -8.16
CA TRP A 63 -7.29 -1.30 -8.66
C TRP A 63 -5.84 -0.84 -8.78
N LEU A 64 -4.98 -1.40 -7.94
CA LEU A 64 -3.55 -1.09 -7.92
C LEU A 64 -2.82 -1.98 -8.93
N THR A 65 -2.36 -1.38 -10.02
CA THR A 65 -1.67 -2.05 -11.13
C THR A 65 -0.33 -1.38 -11.35
N GLY A 66 0.72 -2.00 -10.81
CA GLY A 66 1.98 -1.34 -10.57
C GLY A 66 3.22 -2.06 -11.08
N ALA A 67 4.38 -1.53 -10.72
CA ALA A 67 5.68 -2.16 -10.96
C ALA A 67 6.65 -1.91 -9.79
N ASN A 68 7.68 -2.73 -9.71
CA ASN A 68 8.77 -2.58 -8.74
C ASN A 68 9.88 -1.69 -9.31
N TRP A 69 10.36 -0.71 -8.55
CA TRP A 69 11.59 0.03 -8.85
C TRP A 69 12.59 -0.13 -7.70
N PHE A 70 13.55 -1.05 -7.87
CA PHE A 70 14.48 -1.41 -6.80
C PHE A 70 15.79 -0.59 -6.83
N GLY A 71 16.52 -0.63 -5.72
CA GLY A 71 17.85 -0.05 -5.56
C GLY A 71 18.09 0.54 -4.17
N MET A 72 17.03 1.01 -3.50
CA MET A 72 17.15 1.52 -2.12
C MET A 72 17.43 0.42 -1.10
N ASN A 73 17.05 -0.83 -1.39
CA ASN A 73 17.45 -2.00 -0.61
C ASN A 73 18.90 -2.45 -0.86
N CYS A 74 19.52 -2.02 -1.95
CA CYS A 74 20.87 -2.38 -2.34
C CYS A 74 21.91 -1.50 -1.62
N SER A 75 23.19 -1.84 -1.74
CA SER A 75 24.28 -1.10 -1.05
C SER A 75 24.45 0.33 -1.58
N GLU A 76 23.82 0.66 -2.71
CA GLU A 76 23.72 2.00 -3.25
C GLU A 76 22.80 2.93 -2.42
N CYS A 77 21.77 2.40 -1.76
CA CYS A 77 20.79 3.15 -0.96
C CYS A 77 20.01 4.24 -1.75
N PHE A 78 19.90 4.10 -3.08
CA PHE A 78 19.05 4.93 -3.95
C PHE A 78 18.56 4.11 -5.15
N LEU A 79 17.48 4.55 -5.80
CA LEU A 79 16.89 3.84 -6.94
C LEU A 79 17.91 3.61 -8.07
N HIS A 80 18.04 2.36 -8.52
CA HIS A 80 18.95 2.04 -9.61
C HIS A 80 18.51 2.75 -10.90
N GLY A 81 19.50 3.16 -11.70
CA GLY A 81 19.27 3.89 -12.94
C GLY A 81 19.53 5.40 -12.83
N LEU A 82 19.47 5.99 -11.64
CA LEU A 82 19.68 7.44 -11.43
C LEU A 82 21.11 7.94 -11.76
N TRP A 83 22.04 7.04 -12.06
CA TRP A 83 23.33 7.39 -12.67
C TRP A 83 23.26 7.61 -14.20
N SER A 84 22.16 7.19 -14.84
CA SER A 84 21.96 7.18 -16.29
C SER A 84 20.64 7.80 -16.77
N CYS A 85 19.64 7.97 -15.91
CA CYS A 85 18.38 8.66 -16.22
C CYS A 85 18.06 9.76 -15.21
N ASP A 86 17.21 10.71 -15.63
CA ASP A 86 16.61 11.74 -14.78
C ASP A 86 15.36 11.16 -14.09
N MET A 87 15.23 11.35 -12.77
CA MET A 87 14.12 10.79 -11.98
C MET A 87 12.76 11.34 -12.45
N SER A 88 12.68 12.65 -12.68
CA SER A 88 11.45 13.32 -13.12
C SER A 88 10.95 12.77 -14.46
N ASP A 89 11.85 12.64 -15.45
CA ASP A 89 11.51 12.09 -16.76
C ASP A 89 11.13 10.61 -16.68
N THR A 90 11.82 9.86 -15.81
CA THR A 90 11.54 8.43 -15.61
C THR A 90 10.15 8.23 -14.99
N LEU A 91 9.80 8.98 -13.94
CA LEU A 91 8.48 8.88 -13.29
C LEU A 91 7.35 9.35 -14.19
N ALA A 92 7.54 10.43 -14.96
CA ALA A 92 6.59 10.85 -15.98
C ALA A 92 6.38 9.75 -17.02
N SER A 93 7.47 9.10 -17.47
CA SER A 93 7.40 7.99 -18.40
C SER A 93 6.67 6.78 -17.80
N ILE A 94 6.92 6.41 -16.54
CA ILE A 94 6.23 5.34 -15.83
C ILE A 94 4.71 5.62 -15.78
N ALA A 95 4.32 6.85 -15.42
CA ALA A 95 2.92 7.25 -15.39
C ALA A 95 2.27 7.21 -16.78
N ASP A 96 2.98 7.68 -17.81
CA ASP A 96 2.52 7.64 -19.21
C ASP A 96 2.34 6.20 -19.75
N HIS A 97 2.94 5.21 -19.09
CA HIS A 97 2.80 3.77 -19.35
C HIS A 97 1.84 3.08 -18.37
N GLY A 98 0.96 3.84 -17.69
CA GLY A 98 -0.19 3.28 -16.99
C GLY A 98 0.08 2.65 -15.62
N ILE A 99 1.30 2.75 -15.11
CA ILE A 99 1.69 2.21 -13.80
C ILE A 99 1.24 3.18 -12.70
N ASN A 100 0.22 2.82 -11.93
CA ASN A 100 -0.36 3.68 -10.89
C ASN A 100 0.17 3.42 -9.47
N LEU A 101 0.96 2.36 -9.30
CA LEU A 101 1.62 2.00 -8.04
C LEU A 101 3.10 1.67 -8.30
N LEU A 102 3.99 2.24 -7.50
CA LEU A 102 5.39 1.81 -7.42
C LEU A 102 5.66 1.10 -6.08
N ARG A 103 6.06 -0.17 -6.15
CA ARG A 103 6.66 -0.89 -5.02
C ARG A 103 8.14 -0.53 -4.94
N ILE A 104 8.58 0.00 -3.81
CA ILE A 104 9.94 0.51 -3.57
C ILE A 104 10.63 -0.37 -2.52
N PRO A 105 11.46 -1.33 -2.95
CA PRO A 105 12.34 -2.09 -2.08
C PRO A 105 13.33 -1.20 -1.32
N VAL A 106 13.31 -1.28 0.01
CA VAL A 106 14.25 -0.66 0.96
C VAL A 106 14.88 -1.71 1.87
N SER A 107 15.89 -1.35 2.66
CA SER A 107 16.42 -2.21 3.74
C SER A 107 16.08 -1.65 5.11
N THR A 108 16.04 -2.51 6.15
CA THR A 108 15.91 -2.04 7.53
C THR A 108 17.08 -1.12 7.91
N GLU A 109 18.29 -1.40 7.42
CA GLU A 109 19.47 -0.55 7.60
C GLU A 109 19.24 0.88 7.06
N LEU A 110 18.71 1.02 5.84
CA LEU A 110 18.41 2.33 5.26
C LEU A 110 17.39 3.09 6.13
N LEU A 111 16.28 2.44 6.50
CA LEU A 111 15.26 3.05 7.35
C LEU A 111 15.80 3.40 8.74
N TYR A 112 16.71 2.59 9.29
CA TYR A 112 17.36 2.85 10.57
C TYR A 112 18.19 4.14 10.51
N TYR A 113 19.00 4.31 9.47
CA TYR A 113 19.79 5.54 9.29
C TYR A 113 18.92 6.78 9.10
N TRP A 114 17.81 6.66 8.36
CA TRP A 114 16.83 7.74 8.28
C TRP A 114 16.23 8.06 9.65
N MET A 115 15.85 7.03 10.41
CA MET A 115 15.26 7.16 11.75
C MET A 115 16.18 7.87 12.74
N ILE A 116 17.47 7.58 12.73
CA ILE A 116 18.45 8.22 13.64
C ILE A 116 18.99 9.57 13.13
N GLY A 117 18.56 10.02 11.95
CA GLY A 117 18.97 11.29 11.36
C GLY A 117 20.37 11.28 10.74
N GLU A 118 20.83 10.11 10.28
CA GLU A 118 22.13 9.92 9.62
C GLU A 118 21.96 9.25 8.23
N PRO A 119 21.15 9.82 7.31
CA PRO A 119 20.84 9.18 6.02
C PRO A 119 22.09 8.95 5.17
N ASP A 120 22.09 7.81 4.44
CA ASP A 120 23.20 7.45 3.56
C ASP A 120 23.41 8.46 2.42
N PRO A 121 24.67 8.77 2.06
CA PRO A 121 24.95 9.59 0.89
C PRO A 121 24.70 8.79 -0.39
N ALA A 122 23.95 9.37 -1.34
CA ALA A 122 23.70 8.76 -2.65
C ALA A 122 24.90 8.86 -3.62
N SER A 123 26.08 8.41 -3.19
CA SER A 123 27.38 8.73 -3.83
C SER A 123 27.51 8.26 -5.29
N GLY A 124 26.64 7.35 -5.74
CA GLY A 124 26.64 6.84 -7.11
C GLY A 124 25.85 7.66 -8.12
N ILE A 125 25.00 8.60 -7.68
CA ILE A 125 24.34 9.55 -8.60
C ILE A 125 25.28 10.74 -8.88
N ASN A 126 25.07 11.42 -10.00
CA ASN A 126 25.83 12.63 -10.37
C ASN A 126 24.88 13.80 -10.61
N ALA A 127 24.08 14.12 -9.59
CA ALA A 127 23.11 15.20 -9.68
C ALA A 127 23.84 16.54 -9.89
N LYS A 128 23.41 17.28 -10.92
CA LYS A 128 23.95 18.58 -11.32
C LYS A 128 22.82 19.49 -11.80
N ASN A 129 22.81 20.72 -11.31
CA ASN A 129 21.92 21.77 -11.77
C ASN A 129 22.73 23.04 -12.08
N THR A 130 23.40 23.06 -13.23
CA THR A 130 24.21 24.20 -13.67
C THR A 130 23.80 24.64 -15.09
N PRO A 131 24.05 25.91 -15.48
CA PRO A 131 23.71 26.37 -16.82
C PRO A 131 24.36 25.57 -17.97
N ASP A 132 25.53 24.96 -17.72
CA ASP A 132 26.29 24.23 -18.72
C ASP A 132 25.96 22.73 -18.77
N TYR A 133 25.40 22.18 -17.68
CA TYR A 133 25.03 20.77 -17.55
C TYR A 133 23.99 20.59 -16.44
N SER A 134 22.88 19.95 -16.79
CA SER A 134 21.76 19.61 -15.90
C SER A 134 21.48 18.11 -16.03
N PHE A 135 21.48 17.40 -14.90
CA PHE A 135 21.15 15.97 -14.82
C PHE A 135 20.74 15.66 -13.38
N ASN A 136 19.56 15.07 -13.20
CA ASN A 136 18.84 15.00 -11.94
C ASN A 136 18.85 16.34 -11.17
N PRO A 137 18.51 17.49 -11.81
CA PRO A 137 18.54 18.79 -11.15
C PRO A 137 17.63 18.89 -9.91
N GLU A 138 16.58 18.10 -9.85
CA GLU A 138 15.65 17.94 -8.73
C GLU A 138 16.30 17.30 -7.49
N LEU A 139 17.41 16.57 -7.67
CA LEU A 139 18.17 15.94 -6.59
C LEU A 139 19.35 16.80 -6.13
N CYS A 140 19.39 18.07 -6.55
CA CYS A 140 20.31 19.08 -6.04
C CYS A 140 19.63 19.96 -5.00
N ARG A 141 20.29 20.16 -3.86
CA ARG A 141 19.95 21.21 -2.90
C ARG A 141 20.16 22.60 -3.52
N GLU A 142 19.60 23.63 -2.88
CA GLU A 142 19.69 25.02 -3.35
C GLU A 142 21.14 25.52 -3.52
N ASP A 143 22.09 24.99 -2.75
CA ASP A 143 23.52 25.32 -2.85
C ASP A 143 24.27 24.54 -3.95
N GLY A 144 23.55 23.70 -4.70
CA GLY A 144 24.08 22.85 -5.77
C GLY A 144 24.73 21.55 -5.29
N THR A 145 24.71 21.26 -3.98
CA THR A 145 25.12 19.95 -3.46
C THR A 145 24.06 18.90 -3.71
N GLN A 146 24.45 17.63 -3.75
CA GLN A 146 23.55 16.53 -3.99
C GLN A 146 22.83 16.11 -2.69
N MET A 147 21.55 15.75 -2.82
CA MET A 147 20.73 15.21 -1.74
C MET A 147 21.22 13.85 -1.22
N ASP A 148 20.89 13.54 0.04
CA ASP A 148 21.06 12.21 0.63
C ASP A 148 19.89 11.28 0.31
N SER A 149 19.97 10.02 0.74
CA SER A 149 18.97 8.98 0.44
C SER A 149 17.55 9.32 0.94
N LEU A 150 17.41 10.01 2.09
CA LEU A 150 16.11 10.39 2.63
C LEU A 150 15.51 11.55 1.84
N GLU A 151 16.31 12.58 1.55
CA GLU A 151 15.88 13.70 0.70
C GLU A 151 15.48 13.22 -0.71
N ILE A 152 16.21 12.25 -1.27
CA ILE A 152 15.88 11.62 -2.56
C ILE A 152 14.54 10.88 -2.49
N PHE A 153 14.25 10.17 -1.39
CA PHE A 153 12.97 9.51 -1.19
C PHE A 153 11.82 10.53 -1.02
N ASP A 154 12.06 11.64 -0.31
CA ASP A 154 11.08 12.75 -0.21
C ASP A 154 10.77 13.35 -1.60
N VAL A 155 11.79 13.51 -2.46
CA VAL A 155 11.59 13.96 -3.85
C VAL A 155 10.85 12.91 -4.68
N LEU A 156 11.14 11.62 -4.51
CA LEU A 156 10.42 10.52 -5.16
C LEU A 156 8.91 10.60 -4.85
N LEU A 157 8.53 10.69 -3.56
CA LEU A 157 7.11 10.81 -3.18
C LEU A 157 6.45 12.04 -3.81
N LYS A 158 7.12 13.19 -3.75
CA LYS A 158 6.62 14.42 -4.38
C LYS A 158 6.37 14.24 -5.89
N LEU A 159 7.31 13.66 -6.61
CA LEU A 159 7.19 13.45 -8.06
C LEU A 159 6.16 12.37 -8.40
N CYS A 160 6.06 11.30 -7.62
CA CYS A 160 5.01 10.30 -7.76
C CYS A 160 3.63 10.97 -7.63
N LYS A 161 3.44 11.81 -6.61
CA LYS A 161 2.21 12.57 -6.40
C LYS A 161 1.86 13.46 -7.58
N GLU A 162 2.82 14.26 -8.05
CA GLU A 162 2.64 15.14 -9.21
C GLU A 162 2.29 14.39 -10.51
N ASN A 163 2.57 13.08 -10.57
CA ASN A 163 2.27 12.21 -11.71
C ASN A 163 1.10 11.24 -11.44
N GLY A 164 0.40 11.35 -10.31
CA GLY A 164 -0.70 10.45 -9.95
C GLY A 164 -0.28 9.01 -9.65
N ILE A 165 0.98 8.77 -9.28
CA ILE A 165 1.52 7.47 -8.88
C ILE A 165 1.45 7.36 -7.36
N LYS A 166 0.93 6.24 -6.86
CA LYS A 166 1.01 5.86 -5.45
C LYS A 166 2.25 5.00 -5.17
N VAL A 167 2.67 4.95 -3.92
CA VAL A 167 3.88 4.27 -3.48
C VAL A 167 3.55 3.25 -2.39
N MET A 168 4.18 2.09 -2.50
CA MET A 168 4.26 1.06 -1.47
C MET A 168 5.73 0.86 -1.12
N VAL A 169 6.09 0.91 0.16
CA VAL A 169 7.46 0.58 0.60
C VAL A 169 7.51 -0.88 1.02
N ASP A 170 8.57 -1.57 0.61
CA ASP A 170 8.84 -2.97 0.94
C ASP A 170 10.17 -3.07 1.68
N VAL A 171 10.20 -3.64 2.90
CA VAL A 171 11.48 -4.02 3.52
C VAL A 171 11.98 -5.31 2.89
N HIS A 172 12.86 -5.13 1.92
CA HIS A 172 13.38 -6.20 1.07
C HIS A 172 14.47 -7.04 1.75
N SER A 173 15.20 -6.44 2.69
CA SER A 173 16.26 -7.10 3.46
C SER A 173 16.60 -6.37 4.76
N PRO A 174 17.13 -7.08 5.77
CA PRO A 174 17.68 -6.45 6.98
C PRO A 174 18.80 -5.43 6.72
N ASP A 175 19.89 -5.81 6.04
CA ASP A 175 21.00 -4.93 5.65
C ASP A 175 20.89 -4.47 4.19
N ALA A 176 21.54 -3.35 3.86
CA ALA A 176 21.58 -2.79 2.51
C ALA A 176 22.48 -3.65 1.60
N ASN A 177 21.87 -4.51 0.78
CA ASN A 177 22.58 -5.58 0.10
C ASN A 177 21.93 -5.96 -1.24
N ASN A 178 22.73 -5.97 -2.32
CA ASN A 178 22.26 -6.32 -3.67
C ASN A 178 21.80 -7.79 -3.80
N SER A 179 22.08 -8.63 -2.80
CA SER A 179 21.58 -10.01 -2.70
C SER A 179 20.76 -10.25 -1.43
N GLY A 180 20.23 -9.18 -0.84
CA GLY A 180 19.49 -9.22 0.43
C GLY A 180 18.18 -10.03 0.40
N HIS A 181 17.58 -10.21 -0.78
CA HIS A 181 16.41 -11.07 -0.97
C HIS A 181 16.65 -12.53 -0.53
N ASN A 182 17.90 -12.99 -0.49
CA ASN A 182 18.25 -14.34 0.00
C ASN A 182 18.19 -14.49 1.53
N TYR A 183 17.77 -13.46 2.25
CA TYR A 183 17.70 -13.50 3.71
C TYR A 183 16.30 -13.95 4.14
N GLU A 184 16.26 -15.08 4.82
CA GLU A 184 15.02 -15.78 5.19
C GLU A 184 14.10 -14.95 6.08
N LEU A 185 14.69 -14.11 6.93
CA LEU A 185 14.05 -13.44 8.07
C LEU A 185 14.33 -11.93 8.06
N TRP A 186 13.48 -11.17 8.74
CA TRP A 186 13.55 -9.71 8.89
C TRP A 186 14.61 -9.24 9.93
N TYR A 187 15.41 -10.15 10.45
CA TYR A 187 16.42 -9.89 11.48
C TYR A 187 17.66 -10.77 11.29
N GLY A 188 18.69 -10.53 12.11
CA GLY A 188 19.86 -11.42 12.21
C GLY A 188 20.97 -11.11 11.21
N LYS A 189 20.98 -9.93 10.61
CA LYS A 189 22.10 -9.41 9.81
C LYS A 189 22.74 -8.21 10.47
N GLU A 190 24.03 -8.06 10.27
CA GLU A 190 24.80 -6.92 10.76
C GLU A 190 24.81 -5.83 9.70
N MET A 191 24.42 -4.61 10.08
CA MET A 191 24.55 -3.40 9.27
C MET A 191 26.03 -3.09 9.03
N SER A 192 26.32 -2.23 8.05
CA SER A 192 27.69 -1.77 7.74
C SER A 192 28.46 -1.15 8.92
N THR A 193 27.75 -0.67 9.94
CA THR A 193 28.32 -0.09 11.18
C THR A 193 28.57 -1.09 12.31
N GLY A 194 28.20 -2.37 12.14
CA GLY A 194 28.31 -3.39 13.18
C GLY A 194 27.07 -3.54 14.07
N VAL A 195 25.98 -2.81 13.79
CA VAL A 195 24.71 -2.94 14.51
C VAL A 195 23.95 -4.14 13.98
N MET A 196 23.58 -5.09 14.84
CA MET A 196 22.72 -6.20 14.45
C MET A 196 21.28 -5.74 14.28
N VAL A 197 20.69 -6.00 13.11
CA VAL A 197 19.26 -5.83 12.87
C VAL A 197 18.50 -6.85 13.72
N THR A 198 17.72 -6.37 14.67
CA THR A 198 16.81 -7.17 15.51
C THR A 198 15.37 -7.01 15.04
N THR A 199 14.48 -7.90 15.48
CA THR A 199 13.04 -7.75 15.26
C THR A 199 12.51 -6.40 15.81
N GLU A 200 13.08 -5.92 16.92
CA GLU A 200 12.73 -4.61 17.50
C GLU A 200 13.15 -3.45 16.59
N ILE A 201 14.39 -3.45 16.08
CA ILE A 201 14.85 -2.43 15.14
C ILE A 201 13.97 -2.41 13.88
N TRP A 202 13.67 -3.58 13.31
CA TRP A 202 12.78 -3.69 12.14
C TRP A 202 11.39 -3.08 12.41
N MET A 203 10.77 -3.38 13.56
CA MET A 203 9.49 -2.78 13.92
C MET A 203 9.61 -1.26 14.16
N ASP A 204 10.64 -0.80 14.87
CA ASP A 204 10.82 0.62 15.19
C ASP A 204 11.03 1.45 13.93
N THR A 205 11.77 0.93 12.94
CA THR A 205 11.95 1.60 11.65
C THR A 205 10.65 1.70 10.86
N TRP A 206 9.80 0.68 10.93
CA TRP A 206 8.47 0.74 10.31
C TRP A 206 7.56 1.77 10.95
N VAL A 207 7.50 1.78 12.29
CA VAL A 207 6.70 2.75 13.05
C VAL A 207 7.18 4.17 12.77
N TRP A 208 8.50 4.39 12.69
CA TRP A 208 9.06 5.68 12.32
C TRP A 208 8.65 6.12 10.92
N LEU A 209 8.76 5.23 9.93
CA LEU A 209 8.38 5.54 8.54
C LEU A 209 6.89 5.89 8.45
N ALA A 210 6.05 5.08 9.08
CA ALA A 210 4.60 5.28 9.12
C ALA A 210 4.22 6.61 9.79
N ASP A 211 4.84 6.96 10.92
CA ASP A 211 4.57 8.22 11.62
C ASP A 211 5.04 9.45 10.81
N ARG A 212 6.19 9.35 10.14
CA ARG A 212 6.75 10.42 9.31
C ARG A 212 5.83 10.79 8.15
N TYR A 213 5.29 9.78 7.45
CA TYR A 213 4.52 9.96 6.21
C TYR A 213 3.00 9.81 6.40
N LYS A 214 2.48 9.78 7.64
CA LYS A 214 1.03 9.61 7.91
C LYS A 214 0.09 10.68 7.35
N ASN A 215 0.65 11.82 6.92
CA ASN A 215 -0.11 12.89 6.26
C ASN A 215 0.33 13.02 4.80
N ASP A 216 0.82 11.96 4.17
CA ASP A 216 1.15 11.91 2.75
C ASP A 216 0.56 10.63 2.16
N ASP A 217 -0.64 10.76 1.62
CA ASP A 217 -1.39 9.70 0.92
C ASP A 217 -0.81 9.33 -0.46
N THR A 218 0.44 9.73 -0.74
CA THR A 218 1.24 9.10 -1.80
C THR A 218 1.77 7.75 -1.33
N LEU A 219 2.19 7.63 -0.07
CA LEU A 219 2.64 6.37 0.54
C LEU A 219 1.46 5.66 1.20
N ILE A 220 0.81 4.78 0.45
CA ILE A 220 -0.47 4.18 0.86
C ILE A 220 -0.37 2.79 1.48
N ALA A 221 0.78 2.12 1.33
CA ALA A 221 0.95 0.73 1.74
C ALA A 221 2.37 0.42 2.24
N LEU A 222 2.47 -0.50 3.20
CA LEU A 222 3.73 -0.99 3.77
C LEU A 222 3.76 -2.51 3.68
N ASP A 223 4.65 -3.01 2.83
CA ASP A 223 4.97 -4.43 2.64
C ASP A 223 6.06 -4.85 3.62
N LEU A 224 5.64 -5.58 4.65
CA LEU A 224 6.37 -5.64 5.92
C LEU A 224 7.72 -6.36 5.79
N LYS A 225 7.85 -7.32 4.88
CA LYS A 225 9.05 -8.12 4.63
C LYS A 225 8.91 -8.82 3.27
N ASN A 226 9.82 -8.54 2.35
CA ASN A 226 9.96 -9.28 1.10
C ASN A 226 10.29 -10.76 1.28
N GLU A 227 9.44 -11.66 0.85
CA GLU A 227 9.70 -13.08 0.75
C GLU A 227 10.24 -13.73 2.04
N PRO A 228 9.49 -13.81 3.15
CA PRO A 228 9.85 -14.69 4.25
C PRO A 228 9.99 -16.14 3.75
N HIS A 229 11.10 -16.82 4.06
CA HIS A 229 11.37 -18.14 3.47
C HIS A 229 12.23 -19.03 4.37
N GLY A 230 12.64 -20.18 3.84
CA GLY A 230 13.49 -21.16 4.49
C GLY A 230 12.85 -22.55 4.54
N LYS A 231 13.66 -23.57 4.24
CA LYS A 231 13.23 -24.99 4.24
C LYS A 231 13.49 -25.66 5.57
N ARG A 232 12.61 -26.60 5.92
CA ARG A 232 12.61 -27.28 7.22
C ARG A 232 13.88 -28.11 7.46
N GLY A 233 14.45 -28.68 6.39
CA GLY A 233 15.55 -29.62 6.45
C GLY A 233 15.18 -30.97 7.10
N TYR A 234 16.15 -31.87 7.21
CA TYR A 234 15.92 -33.30 7.43
C TYR A 234 16.31 -33.81 8.83
N ASP A 235 17.25 -33.13 9.51
CA ASP A 235 18.05 -33.75 10.57
C ASP A 235 17.62 -33.36 12.00
N SER A 236 16.85 -32.28 12.16
CA SER A 236 16.43 -31.77 13.47
C SER A 236 15.03 -32.26 13.85
N ALA A 237 14.81 -32.58 15.13
CA ALA A 237 13.49 -32.90 15.69
C ALA A 237 12.63 -31.64 15.99
N THR A 238 13.22 -30.44 15.92
CA THR A 238 12.55 -29.16 16.14
C THR A 238 12.70 -28.26 14.92
N CYS A 239 11.73 -27.37 14.70
CA CYS A 239 11.82 -26.34 13.66
C CYS A 239 13.11 -25.49 13.84
N PRO A 240 13.91 -25.27 12.77
CA PRO A 240 15.02 -24.32 12.82
C PRO A 240 14.53 -22.90 13.13
N THR A 241 15.30 -22.13 13.90
CA THR A 241 14.99 -20.72 14.20
C THR A 241 15.42 -19.76 13.08
N THR A 242 15.95 -20.29 11.98
CA THR A 242 16.52 -19.54 10.86
C THR A 242 15.64 -19.58 9.60
N ILE A 243 14.40 -20.04 9.73
CA ILE A 243 13.42 -20.07 8.64
C ILE A 243 12.15 -19.35 9.08
N ALA A 244 11.44 -18.73 8.16
CA ALA A 244 10.11 -18.22 8.44
C ALA A 244 9.12 -19.38 8.62
N LYS A 245 8.27 -19.29 9.65
CA LYS A 245 7.15 -20.21 9.87
C LYS A 245 5.84 -19.48 10.07
N TRP A 246 4.72 -20.21 10.01
CA TRP A 246 3.38 -19.64 10.17
C TRP A 246 2.48 -20.59 10.98
N ASP A 247 2.33 -20.30 12.28
CA ASP A 247 1.46 -21.04 13.19
C ASP A 247 0.93 -20.11 14.30
N ASN A 248 0.36 -20.66 15.38
CA ASN A 248 -0.16 -19.88 16.52
C ASN A 248 0.86 -19.65 17.65
N SER A 249 2.14 -19.98 17.45
CA SER A 249 3.20 -19.69 18.43
C SER A 249 3.57 -18.21 18.44
N THR A 250 4.35 -17.80 19.43
CA THR A 250 4.95 -16.47 19.52
C THR A 250 6.46 -16.52 19.31
N ASP A 251 6.94 -17.52 18.57
CA ASP A 251 8.37 -17.67 18.29
C ASP A 251 8.84 -16.49 17.44
N GLU A 252 10.09 -16.06 17.64
CA GLU A 252 10.62 -14.88 16.92
C GLU A 252 10.60 -15.08 15.41
N ASN A 253 10.77 -16.29 14.88
CA ASN A 253 10.72 -16.58 13.45
C ASN A 253 9.30 -16.91 12.92
N ASN A 254 8.26 -16.75 13.74
CA ASN A 254 6.88 -16.88 13.27
C ASN A 254 6.45 -15.61 12.55
N TRP A 255 6.36 -15.69 11.22
CA TRP A 255 6.03 -14.56 10.38
C TRP A 255 4.64 -13.99 10.68
N LYS A 256 3.64 -14.85 10.91
CA LYS A 256 2.29 -14.40 11.31
C LYS A 256 2.34 -13.50 12.55
N TYR A 257 3.02 -13.97 13.59
CA TYR A 257 3.10 -13.27 14.86
C TYR A 257 3.87 -11.94 14.74
N ALA A 258 4.98 -11.95 14.00
CA ALA A 258 5.77 -10.74 13.76
C ALA A 258 5.03 -9.71 12.91
N ALA A 259 4.36 -10.13 11.83
CA ALA A 259 3.54 -9.28 10.98
C ALA A 259 2.40 -8.64 11.77
N GLU A 260 1.63 -9.42 12.56
CA GLU A 260 0.56 -8.87 13.42
C GLU A 260 1.09 -7.86 14.45
N THR A 261 2.24 -8.17 15.06
CA THR A 261 2.82 -7.31 16.11
C THR A 261 3.31 -6.00 15.51
N CYS A 262 3.99 -6.05 14.37
CA CYS A 262 4.48 -4.87 13.66
C CYS A 262 3.32 -4.03 13.13
N ALA A 263 2.37 -4.65 12.43
CA ALA A 263 1.19 -4.01 11.86
C ALA A 263 0.40 -3.22 12.90
N LYS A 264 0.14 -3.81 14.08
CA LYS A 264 -0.59 -3.12 15.15
C LYS A 264 0.15 -1.87 15.63
N LYS A 265 1.48 -1.92 15.75
CA LYS A 265 2.30 -0.76 16.12
C LYS A 265 2.29 0.34 15.05
N ILE A 266 2.34 -0.05 13.77
CA ILE A 266 2.21 0.87 12.63
C ILE A 266 0.85 1.57 12.68
N LEU A 267 -0.22 0.80 12.84
CA LEU A 267 -1.60 1.31 12.80
C LEU A 267 -1.95 2.20 14.01
N GLU A 268 -1.23 2.06 15.14
CA GLU A 268 -1.33 3.00 16.27
C GLU A 268 -0.89 4.42 15.90
N VAL A 269 0.08 4.59 14.99
CA VAL A 269 0.60 5.90 14.57
C VAL A 269 0.03 6.39 13.23
N ASN A 270 -0.34 5.46 12.34
CA ASN A 270 -0.97 5.73 11.06
C ASN A 270 -2.11 4.71 10.81
N PRO A 271 -3.36 5.03 11.20
CA PRO A 271 -4.48 4.09 11.08
C PRO A 271 -5.02 3.95 9.65
N ASN A 272 -4.52 4.73 8.69
CA ASN A 272 -5.05 4.78 7.33
C ASN A 272 -4.26 3.93 6.34
N VAL A 273 -2.99 3.65 6.62
CA VAL A 273 -2.09 2.92 5.72
C VAL A 273 -2.50 1.45 5.58
N LEU A 274 -2.35 0.90 4.37
CA LEU A 274 -2.49 -0.54 4.15
C LEU A 274 -1.28 -1.29 4.70
N ILE A 275 -1.54 -2.45 5.29
CA ILE A 275 -0.55 -3.41 5.74
C ILE A 275 -0.54 -4.57 4.75
N VAL A 276 0.58 -4.75 4.10
CA VAL A 276 0.78 -5.79 3.09
C VAL A 276 1.62 -6.91 3.69
N VAL A 277 1.08 -8.14 3.64
CA VAL A 277 1.67 -9.32 4.27
C VAL A 277 1.86 -10.43 3.24
N GLU A 278 3.11 -10.76 2.94
CA GLU A 278 3.45 -11.90 2.10
C GLU A 278 3.27 -13.24 2.84
N GLY A 279 3.41 -14.35 2.09
CA GLY A 279 3.44 -15.71 2.62
C GLY A 279 4.81 -16.17 3.10
N ILE A 280 4.99 -17.49 3.18
CA ILE A 280 6.30 -18.14 3.47
C ILE A 280 6.72 -19.07 2.33
N GLU A 281 7.86 -19.76 2.40
CA GLU A 281 8.29 -20.71 1.34
C GLU A 281 7.55 -22.06 1.39
N GLN A 282 7.27 -22.58 2.58
CA GLN A 282 6.71 -23.93 2.74
C GLN A 282 5.79 -24.02 3.95
N TYR A 283 4.68 -24.74 3.77
CA TYR A 283 3.69 -24.96 4.81
C TYR A 283 3.51 -26.47 5.06
N PRO A 284 3.42 -26.95 6.31
CA PRO A 284 3.24 -28.38 6.56
C PRO A 284 1.89 -28.87 6.01
N LYS A 285 1.84 -30.12 5.58
CA LYS A 285 0.61 -30.81 5.19
C LYS A 285 -0.19 -31.16 6.45
N THR A 286 -0.82 -30.16 7.06
CA THR A 286 -1.56 -30.27 8.33
C THR A 286 -2.71 -31.27 8.23
N GLU A 287 -3.28 -31.45 7.03
CA GLU A 287 -4.30 -32.45 6.74
C GLU A 287 -3.81 -33.90 6.92
N GLN A 288 -2.49 -34.11 6.95
CA GLN A 288 -1.85 -35.40 7.22
C GLN A 288 -1.28 -35.49 8.63
N GLY A 289 -1.52 -34.48 9.48
CA GLY A 289 -1.05 -34.41 10.87
C GLY A 289 0.39 -33.91 11.03
N TYR A 290 1.00 -33.35 9.97
CA TYR A 290 2.32 -32.73 10.04
C TYR A 290 2.27 -31.30 10.57
N ASN A 291 3.39 -30.83 11.08
CA ASN A 291 3.55 -29.48 11.67
C ASN A 291 4.98 -28.97 11.46
N PHE A 292 5.29 -27.76 11.95
CA PHE A 292 6.62 -27.17 11.76
C PHE A 292 7.77 -27.92 12.45
N ASP A 293 7.49 -28.78 13.43
CA ASP A 293 8.50 -29.67 14.01
C ASP A 293 8.74 -30.95 13.19
N THR A 294 7.92 -31.23 12.19
CA THR A 294 8.07 -32.42 11.33
C THR A 294 9.26 -32.26 10.38
N PRO A 295 10.31 -33.09 10.45
CA PRO A 295 11.43 -33.01 9.51
C PRO A 295 10.97 -33.32 8.08
N ASP A 296 11.60 -32.67 7.08
CA ASP A 296 11.37 -33.01 5.68
C ASP A 296 12.03 -34.36 5.32
N VAL A 297 11.77 -34.84 4.10
CA VAL A 297 12.28 -36.09 3.55
C VAL A 297 13.30 -35.80 2.45
N TRP A 298 14.54 -36.28 2.62
CA TRP A 298 15.53 -36.31 1.54
C TRP A 298 15.04 -37.23 0.41
N GLU A 299 15.05 -36.72 -0.82
CA GLU A 299 14.61 -37.44 -2.04
C GLU A 299 13.22 -38.08 -1.88
N PRO A 300 12.14 -37.28 -1.80
CA PRO A 300 10.80 -37.80 -1.61
C PRO A 300 10.39 -38.74 -2.75
N THR A 301 9.67 -39.80 -2.40
CA THR A 301 9.15 -40.79 -3.34
C THR A 301 7.64 -40.93 -3.18
N VAL A 302 6.96 -41.60 -4.12
CA VAL A 302 5.51 -41.87 -4.01
C VAL A 302 5.10 -42.60 -2.72
N ASN A 303 6.00 -43.41 -2.15
CA ASN A 303 5.76 -44.16 -0.91
C ASN A 303 6.28 -43.45 0.35
N ARG A 304 7.01 -42.34 0.17
CA ARG A 304 7.56 -41.50 1.23
C ARG A 304 7.53 -40.04 0.74
N PRO A 305 6.33 -39.44 0.59
CA PRO A 305 6.21 -38.09 0.08
C PRO A 305 6.78 -37.08 1.08
N SER A 306 7.12 -35.88 0.60
CA SER A 306 7.48 -34.78 1.49
C SER A 306 6.25 -34.40 2.35
N PRO A 307 6.43 -34.14 3.66
CA PRO A 307 5.38 -33.64 4.56
C PRO A 307 5.04 -32.15 4.34
N TRP A 308 5.65 -31.51 3.34
CA TRP A 308 5.53 -30.07 3.10
C TRP A 308 4.82 -29.77 1.78
N HIS A 309 4.03 -28.70 1.77
CA HIS A 309 3.56 -28.01 0.57
C HIS A 309 4.58 -26.92 0.22
N PRO A 310 5.40 -27.10 -0.84
CA PRO A 310 6.33 -26.06 -1.27
C PRO A 310 5.61 -24.94 -2.05
N ALA A 311 6.19 -23.75 -2.06
CA ALA A 311 5.76 -22.61 -2.86
C ALA A 311 6.98 -21.76 -3.28
N TRP A 312 6.73 -20.65 -3.99
CA TRP A 312 7.70 -19.55 -4.08
C TRP A 312 7.99 -18.96 -2.70
N TRP A 313 9.15 -18.33 -2.54
CA TRP A 313 9.43 -17.51 -1.35
C TRP A 313 8.39 -16.40 -1.28
N GLY A 314 7.85 -16.10 -0.09
CA GLY A 314 6.70 -15.18 0.03
C GLY A 314 5.38 -15.68 -0.57
N GLY A 315 5.35 -16.82 -1.25
CA GLY A 315 4.17 -17.26 -2.00
C GLY A 315 3.17 -18.10 -1.21
N ASN A 316 3.56 -18.72 -0.09
CA ASN A 316 2.70 -19.69 0.61
C ASN A 316 1.79 -19.05 1.66
N LEU A 317 0.52 -18.84 1.30
CA LEU A 317 -0.52 -18.31 2.19
C LEU A 317 -1.51 -19.39 2.67
N ARG A 318 -1.13 -20.67 2.61
CA ARG A 318 -1.94 -21.78 3.17
C ARG A 318 -2.25 -21.59 4.66
N GLY A 319 -1.33 -20.95 5.38
CA GLY A 319 -1.47 -20.65 6.80
C GLY A 319 -2.64 -19.73 7.14
N VAL A 320 -3.11 -18.92 6.19
CA VAL A 320 -4.24 -17.99 6.40
C VAL A 320 -5.55 -18.72 6.71
N LYS A 321 -5.76 -19.92 6.16
CA LYS A 321 -6.96 -20.73 6.40
C LYS A 321 -7.15 -21.11 7.86
N ASP A 322 -6.06 -21.48 8.52
CA ASP A 322 -6.07 -21.96 9.91
C ASP A 322 -5.71 -20.85 10.90
N TYR A 323 -4.86 -19.90 10.47
CA TYR A 323 -4.28 -18.86 11.28
C TYR A 323 -4.22 -17.53 10.49
N PRO A 324 -5.37 -16.90 10.19
CA PRO A 324 -5.40 -15.61 9.50
C PRO A 324 -4.73 -14.52 10.34
N ILE A 325 -4.17 -13.51 9.68
CA ILE A 325 -3.70 -12.28 10.31
C ILE A 325 -4.91 -11.55 10.92
N ASP A 326 -4.80 -11.22 12.21
CA ASP A 326 -5.79 -10.48 12.99
C ASP A 326 -5.24 -9.11 13.40
N LEU A 327 -5.74 -8.07 12.74
CA LEU A 327 -5.42 -6.66 13.02
C LEU A 327 -6.48 -5.97 13.90
N GLY A 328 -7.46 -6.72 14.44
CA GLY A 328 -8.51 -6.18 15.29
C GLY A 328 -9.45 -5.22 14.55
N GLU A 329 -9.58 -3.98 15.05
CA GLU A 329 -10.48 -2.98 14.45
C GLU A 329 -10.00 -2.44 13.10
N HIS A 330 -8.73 -2.67 12.76
CA HIS A 330 -8.09 -2.26 11.51
C HIS A 330 -7.97 -3.40 10.50
N GLN A 331 -8.84 -4.42 10.59
CA GLN A 331 -8.81 -5.56 9.66
C GLN A 331 -9.01 -5.13 8.20
N ASP A 332 -9.69 -4.00 7.97
CA ASP A 332 -9.86 -3.35 6.67
C ASP A 332 -8.56 -2.77 6.10
N LYS A 333 -7.44 -2.83 6.82
CA LYS A 333 -6.12 -2.42 6.31
C LYS A 333 -5.26 -3.55 5.79
N LEU A 334 -5.70 -4.80 5.95
CA LEU A 334 -4.92 -5.96 5.55
C LEU A 334 -5.03 -6.24 4.04
N VAL A 335 -3.89 -6.46 3.41
CA VAL A 335 -3.75 -7.02 2.07
C VAL A 335 -2.76 -8.18 2.13
N TYR A 336 -3.09 -9.32 1.51
CA TYR A 336 -2.13 -10.41 1.36
C TYR A 336 -1.38 -10.30 0.03
N SER A 337 -0.06 -10.54 0.05
CA SER A 337 0.79 -10.32 -1.12
C SER A 337 1.64 -11.54 -1.47
N PRO A 338 1.09 -12.55 -2.17
CA PRO A 338 1.92 -13.67 -2.62
C PRO A 338 2.82 -13.24 -3.77
N HIS A 339 4.03 -13.80 -3.82
CA HIS A 339 4.88 -13.75 -5.02
C HIS A 339 4.66 -15.00 -5.87
N ASP A 340 4.71 -14.83 -7.19
CA ASP A 340 4.63 -15.94 -8.13
C ASP A 340 5.51 -15.70 -9.34
N TYR A 341 6.25 -16.74 -9.73
CA TYR A 341 7.21 -16.68 -10.81
C TYR A 341 7.06 -17.82 -11.80
N GLY A 342 7.67 -17.64 -12.96
CA GLY A 342 7.69 -18.62 -14.03
C GLY A 342 8.90 -19.57 -13.97
N PRO A 343 8.95 -20.54 -14.89
CA PRO A 343 10.04 -21.52 -14.96
C PRO A 343 11.43 -20.94 -15.26
N SER A 344 11.55 -19.67 -15.65
CA SER A 344 12.87 -19.03 -15.82
C SER A 344 13.56 -18.74 -14.49
N VAL A 345 12.79 -18.53 -13.41
CA VAL A 345 13.31 -18.28 -12.06
C VAL A 345 13.63 -19.61 -11.38
N TYR A 346 12.67 -20.54 -11.36
CA TYR A 346 12.89 -21.90 -10.87
C TYR A 346 11.98 -22.92 -11.55
N ALA A 347 12.55 -24.07 -11.93
CA ALA A 347 11.81 -25.16 -12.60
C ALA A 347 10.98 -25.98 -11.60
N GLN A 348 9.90 -25.38 -11.10
CA GLN A 348 8.95 -26.04 -10.20
C GLN A 348 8.23 -27.21 -10.88
N THR A 349 7.92 -28.25 -10.10
CA THR A 349 7.38 -29.52 -10.64
C THR A 349 6.01 -29.38 -11.32
N TRP A 350 5.21 -28.37 -10.96
CA TRP A 350 3.94 -28.08 -11.64
C TRP A 350 4.13 -27.59 -13.09
N PHE A 351 5.35 -27.21 -13.48
CA PHE A 351 5.71 -26.88 -14.87
C PHE A 351 6.22 -28.08 -15.69
N ASP A 352 6.37 -29.27 -15.11
CA ASP A 352 6.90 -30.46 -15.81
C ASP A 352 5.92 -31.04 -16.85
N LYS A 353 4.66 -30.60 -16.81
CA LYS A 353 3.62 -30.92 -17.79
C LYS A 353 3.27 -29.70 -18.65
N ASP A 354 2.42 -29.89 -19.65
CA ASP A 354 1.74 -28.75 -20.27
C ASP A 354 0.73 -28.20 -19.26
N PHE A 355 0.83 -26.90 -18.97
CA PHE A 355 0.01 -26.25 -17.95
C PHE A 355 -0.97 -25.25 -18.57
N THR A 356 -2.10 -25.07 -17.90
CA THR A 356 -3.15 -24.09 -18.16
C THR A 356 -3.49 -23.37 -16.85
N THR A 357 -4.29 -22.32 -16.89
CA THR A 357 -4.84 -21.69 -15.68
C THR A 357 -5.44 -22.72 -14.73
N GLN A 358 -6.26 -23.65 -15.25
CA GLN A 358 -6.88 -24.69 -14.42
C GLN A 358 -5.86 -25.62 -13.77
N THR A 359 -4.86 -26.11 -14.51
CA THR A 359 -3.86 -26.98 -13.88
C THR A 359 -2.99 -26.22 -12.87
N LEU A 360 -2.71 -24.94 -13.11
CA LEU A 360 -1.98 -24.11 -12.15
C LEU A 360 -2.81 -23.87 -10.89
N LEU A 361 -4.12 -23.63 -11.01
CA LEU A 361 -5.06 -23.60 -9.88
C LEU A 361 -5.06 -24.92 -9.10
N ASP A 362 -5.20 -26.05 -9.80
CA ASP A 362 -5.28 -27.38 -9.20
C ASP A 362 -3.97 -27.80 -8.51
N ASP A 363 -2.82 -27.51 -9.12
CA ASP A 363 -1.53 -27.98 -8.64
C ASP A 363 -0.88 -27.02 -7.64
N TYR A 364 -1.17 -25.72 -7.72
CA TYR A 364 -0.43 -24.69 -7.00
C TYR A 364 -1.30 -23.51 -6.52
N TRP A 365 -1.83 -22.68 -7.41
CA TRP A 365 -2.39 -21.36 -7.08
C TRP A 365 -3.55 -21.41 -6.09
N TYR A 366 -4.54 -22.29 -6.30
CA TYR A 366 -5.80 -22.20 -5.56
C TYR A 366 -5.60 -22.34 -4.06
N ASP A 367 -5.05 -23.49 -3.63
CA ASP A 367 -4.84 -23.73 -2.22
C ASP A 367 -3.70 -22.88 -1.62
N THR A 368 -2.79 -22.36 -2.45
CA THR A 368 -1.64 -21.60 -1.96
C THR A 368 -2.00 -20.16 -1.65
N TRP A 369 -2.77 -19.49 -2.52
CA TRP A 369 -3.15 -18.09 -2.33
C TRP A 369 -4.48 -17.71 -2.99
N ALA A 370 -4.89 -18.32 -4.11
CA ALA A 370 -6.03 -17.83 -4.90
C ALA A 370 -7.39 -18.02 -4.22
N TYR A 371 -7.50 -18.96 -3.28
CA TYR A 371 -8.70 -19.14 -2.46
C TYR A 371 -9.04 -17.91 -1.60
N ILE A 372 -8.07 -17.04 -1.32
CA ILE A 372 -8.26 -15.83 -0.52
C ILE A 372 -9.16 -14.84 -1.26
N ASP A 373 -8.91 -14.65 -2.55
CA ASP A 373 -9.73 -13.81 -3.44
C ASP A 373 -11.07 -14.50 -3.75
N ASP A 374 -11.06 -15.77 -4.18
CA ASP A 374 -12.28 -16.54 -4.51
C ASP A 374 -13.31 -16.61 -3.36
N GLN A 375 -12.85 -16.60 -2.10
CA GLN A 375 -13.71 -16.67 -0.92
C GLN A 375 -14.00 -15.30 -0.29
N GLY A 376 -13.51 -14.19 -0.86
CA GLY A 376 -13.73 -12.85 -0.33
C GLY A 376 -13.07 -12.62 1.05
N ILE A 377 -11.93 -13.26 1.32
CA ILE A 377 -11.27 -13.22 2.64
C ILE A 377 -10.56 -11.89 2.87
N ALA A 378 -9.78 -11.44 1.89
CA ALA A 378 -9.03 -10.19 1.91
C ALA A 378 -8.54 -9.89 0.48
N PRO A 379 -8.18 -8.64 0.16
CA PRO A 379 -7.60 -8.32 -1.14
C PRO A 379 -6.25 -9.02 -1.34
N LEU A 380 -6.03 -9.46 -2.57
CA LEU A 380 -4.72 -9.90 -3.04
C LEU A 380 -4.01 -8.78 -3.79
N LEU A 381 -2.70 -8.69 -3.56
CA LEU A 381 -1.75 -7.94 -4.38
C LEU A 381 -0.61 -8.87 -4.78
N ILE A 382 -0.48 -9.30 -6.03
CA ILE A 382 0.67 -10.11 -6.44
C ILE A 382 1.92 -9.22 -6.44
N GLY A 383 2.67 -9.24 -5.34
CA GLY A 383 3.78 -8.30 -5.06
C GLY A 383 4.92 -8.38 -6.07
N GLU A 384 5.16 -9.57 -6.59
CA GLU A 384 6.11 -9.78 -7.68
C GLU A 384 5.62 -10.85 -8.64
N TRP A 385 5.62 -10.47 -9.92
CA TRP A 385 5.51 -11.38 -11.05
C TRP A 385 6.26 -10.80 -12.25
N GLY A 386 6.95 -11.64 -13.01
CA GLY A 386 7.72 -11.18 -14.17
C GLY A 386 8.70 -12.22 -14.68
N GLY A 387 9.43 -11.88 -15.74
CA GLY A 387 10.41 -12.78 -16.34
C GLY A 387 10.86 -12.38 -17.74
N PHE A 388 11.78 -13.17 -18.30
CA PHE A 388 12.23 -12.99 -19.67
C PHE A 388 11.16 -13.44 -20.69
N MET A 389 11.08 -12.71 -21.80
CA MET A 389 10.29 -13.08 -22.98
C MET A 389 11.00 -14.21 -23.73
N ASP A 390 10.48 -15.43 -23.65
CA ASP A 390 11.13 -16.64 -24.18
C ASP A 390 10.36 -17.30 -25.34
N ALA A 391 9.19 -16.77 -25.71
CA ALA A 391 8.21 -17.41 -26.61
C ALA A 391 7.87 -18.86 -26.23
N GLY A 392 8.10 -19.22 -24.97
CA GLY A 392 8.10 -20.58 -24.46
C GLY A 392 7.24 -20.70 -23.19
N LYS A 393 7.69 -21.57 -22.27
CA LYS A 393 6.94 -21.83 -21.04
C LYS A 393 6.90 -20.60 -20.13
N ASN A 394 7.95 -19.78 -20.08
CA ASN A 394 7.94 -18.63 -19.19
C ASN A 394 6.93 -17.58 -19.63
N GLN A 395 6.94 -17.20 -20.91
CA GLN A 395 5.96 -16.27 -21.47
C GLN A 395 4.53 -16.81 -21.45
N LYS A 396 4.36 -18.13 -21.61
CA LYS A 396 3.07 -18.78 -21.41
C LYS A 396 2.57 -18.60 -19.97
N TRP A 397 3.41 -18.87 -18.96
CA TRP A 397 3.04 -18.67 -17.56
C TRP A 397 2.70 -17.20 -17.26
N MET A 398 3.54 -16.24 -17.70
CA MET A 398 3.27 -14.80 -17.51
C MET A 398 1.92 -14.40 -18.09
N SER A 399 1.58 -14.92 -19.28
CA SER A 399 0.28 -14.63 -19.91
C SER A 399 -0.89 -15.22 -19.13
N LEU A 400 -0.76 -16.45 -18.62
CA LEU A 400 -1.81 -17.09 -17.82
C LEU A 400 -2.04 -16.39 -16.48
N LEU A 401 -0.97 -15.97 -15.79
CA LEU A 401 -1.10 -15.23 -14.52
C LEU A 401 -1.70 -13.85 -14.76
N ARG A 402 -1.22 -13.12 -15.77
CA ARG A 402 -1.80 -11.84 -16.20
C ARG A 402 -3.30 -11.95 -16.45
N ASP A 403 -3.70 -12.91 -17.28
CA ASP A 403 -5.11 -13.07 -17.65
C ASP A 403 -5.96 -13.44 -16.42
N TYR A 404 -5.43 -14.28 -15.52
CA TYR A 404 -6.09 -14.60 -14.25
C TYR A 404 -6.27 -13.37 -13.34
N MET A 405 -5.25 -12.50 -13.23
CA MET A 405 -5.34 -11.28 -12.43
C MET A 405 -6.36 -10.30 -13.01
N ILE A 406 -6.43 -10.17 -14.33
CA ILE A 406 -7.44 -9.34 -15.01
C ILE A 406 -8.85 -9.87 -14.74
N GLU A 407 -9.07 -11.18 -14.94
CA GLU A 407 -10.38 -11.82 -14.78
C GLU A 407 -10.94 -11.68 -13.35
N ASN A 408 -10.05 -11.65 -12.35
CA ASN A 408 -10.43 -11.58 -10.93
C ASN A 408 -10.17 -10.21 -10.29
N HIS A 409 -9.71 -9.21 -11.07
CA HIS A 409 -9.41 -7.86 -10.57
C HIS A 409 -8.42 -7.85 -9.38
N ILE A 410 -7.36 -8.66 -9.50
CA ILE A 410 -6.32 -8.81 -8.47
C ILE A 410 -5.28 -7.70 -8.65
N ASN A 411 -4.92 -7.02 -7.55
CA ASN A 411 -3.87 -5.99 -7.57
C ASN A 411 -2.51 -6.64 -7.86
N HIS A 412 -1.56 -5.91 -8.42
CA HIS A 412 -0.24 -6.48 -8.72
C HIS A 412 0.86 -5.45 -8.88
N THR A 413 2.10 -5.89 -8.71
CA THR A 413 3.29 -5.15 -9.12
C THR A 413 4.21 -6.03 -9.96
N PHE A 414 4.45 -5.63 -11.22
CA PHE A 414 5.36 -6.33 -12.11
C PHE A 414 6.81 -6.19 -11.63
N TRP A 415 7.57 -7.28 -11.65
CA TRP A 415 9.01 -7.27 -11.39
C TRP A 415 9.76 -7.29 -12.74
N CYS A 416 10.37 -6.17 -13.16
CA CYS A 416 10.46 -4.85 -12.53
C CYS A 416 10.67 -3.74 -13.58
N ILE A 417 10.67 -2.46 -13.17
CA ILE A 417 11.12 -1.33 -14.00
C ILE A 417 12.57 -1.54 -14.47
N ASN A 418 13.41 -2.01 -13.54
CA ASN A 418 14.85 -2.09 -13.70
C ASN A 418 15.31 -3.15 -14.72
N PRO A 419 16.16 -2.82 -15.71
CA PRO A 419 16.73 -3.82 -16.63
C PRO A 419 17.68 -4.82 -15.96
N ASN A 420 18.22 -4.49 -14.78
CA ASN A 420 19.34 -5.17 -14.17
C ASN A 420 18.97 -6.22 -13.11
N SER A 421 17.72 -6.71 -13.08
CA SER A 421 17.41 -7.99 -12.44
C SER A 421 17.99 -9.15 -13.29
N GLY A 422 18.77 -10.02 -12.66
CA GLY A 422 19.54 -11.05 -13.38
C GLY A 422 18.72 -12.21 -13.94
N ASP A 423 17.57 -12.51 -13.35
CA ASP A 423 16.71 -13.66 -13.63
C ASP A 423 15.41 -13.29 -14.37
N THR A 424 15.04 -12.00 -14.40
CA THR A 424 13.84 -11.52 -15.09
C THR A 424 14.09 -10.39 -16.11
N GLY A 425 15.23 -9.69 -16.02
CA GLY A 425 15.42 -8.40 -16.70
C GLY A 425 14.44 -7.35 -16.17
N GLY A 426 14.01 -6.41 -17.01
CA GLY A 426 12.96 -5.45 -16.63
C GLY A 426 12.18 -4.89 -17.81
N LEU A 427 11.35 -3.89 -17.51
CA LEU A 427 10.53 -3.15 -18.47
C LEU A 427 11.33 -2.09 -19.22
N LEU A 428 12.47 -1.64 -18.66
CA LEU A 428 13.41 -0.78 -19.36
C LEU A 428 14.58 -1.57 -19.94
N ASP A 429 15.28 -0.96 -20.90
CA ASP A 429 16.54 -1.46 -21.45
C ASP A 429 17.73 -1.12 -20.53
N ALA A 430 18.90 -1.68 -20.83
CA ALA A 430 20.12 -1.49 -20.04
C ALA A 430 20.60 -0.03 -19.92
N THR A 431 20.01 0.91 -20.68
CA THR A 431 20.31 2.35 -20.58
C THR A 431 19.38 3.08 -19.61
N PHE A 432 18.36 2.40 -19.05
CA PHE A 432 17.30 3.00 -18.23
C PHE A 432 16.54 4.12 -18.94
N SER A 433 16.49 4.12 -20.28
CA SER A 433 15.88 5.21 -21.06
C SER A 433 14.86 4.77 -22.11
N LYS A 434 14.75 3.47 -22.38
CA LYS A 434 13.81 2.92 -23.37
C LYS A 434 13.06 1.75 -22.80
N TRP A 435 11.79 1.65 -23.16
CA TRP A 435 10.95 0.53 -22.82
C TRP A 435 11.24 -0.69 -23.70
N ASP A 436 11.18 -1.87 -23.08
CA ASP A 436 11.05 -3.14 -23.79
C ASP A 436 9.59 -3.30 -24.22
N GLU A 437 9.28 -2.85 -25.43
CA GLU A 437 7.92 -2.82 -25.99
C GLU A 437 7.23 -4.19 -26.02
N GLU A 438 7.99 -5.29 -26.18
CA GLU A 438 7.40 -6.64 -26.18
C GLU A 438 6.99 -7.06 -24.77
N LYS A 439 7.84 -6.78 -23.77
CA LYS A 439 7.52 -7.09 -22.38
C LYS A 439 6.45 -6.17 -21.81
N TYR A 440 6.55 -4.87 -22.10
CA TYR A 440 5.50 -3.91 -21.75
C TYR A 440 4.17 -4.29 -22.41
N GLY A 441 4.16 -4.65 -23.69
CA GLY A 441 2.95 -5.12 -24.37
C GLY A 441 2.36 -6.43 -23.81
N LEU A 442 3.16 -7.25 -23.11
CA LEU A 442 2.64 -8.36 -22.32
C LEU A 442 1.93 -7.87 -21.06
N MET A 443 2.50 -6.89 -20.35
CA MET A 443 2.00 -6.36 -19.08
C MET A 443 0.81 -5.42 -19.25
N GLU A 444 0.82 -4.55 -20.26
CA GLU A 444 -0.13 -3.45 -20.48
C GLU A 444 -1.62 -3.84 -20.34
N PRO A 445 -2.08 -5.02 -20.82
CA PRO A 445 -3.48 -5.44 -20.62
C PRO A 445 -3.91 -5.58 -19.16
N SER A 446 -2.97 -5.72 -18.22
CA SER A 446 -3.23 -5.80 -16.77
C SER A 446 -3.19 -4.45 -16.05
N LEU A 447 -3.00 -3.35 -16.77
CA LEU A 447 -3.02 -2.00 -16.21
C LEU A 447 -4.44 -1.44 -16.18
N TRP A 448 -4.76 -0.67 -15.14
CA TRP A 448 -6.10 -0.13 -14.96
C TRP A 448 -6.43 0.95 -16.01
N GLN A 449 -7.37 0.61 -16.89
CA GLN A 449 -7.77 1.43 -18.05
C GLN A 449 -9.29 1.54 -18.13
N ASP A 450 -9.77 2.64 -18.68
CA ASP A 450 -11.17 2.76 -19.10
C ASP A 450 -11.42 2.11 -20.48
N ASP A 451 -12.68 2.06 -20.91
CA ASP A 451 -13.09 1.49 -22.21
C ASP A 451 -12.44 2.19 -23.42
N ASN A 452 -11.85 3.38 -23.24
CA ASN A 452 -11.15 4.13 -24.28
C ASN A 452 -9.62 3.97 -24.21
N GLY A 453 -9.11 3.15 -23.29
CA GLY A 453 -7.67 2.93 -23.09
C GLY A 453 -6.97 4.09 -22.35
N ARG A 454 -7.71 4.94 -21.62
CA ARG A 454 -7.07 5.94 -20.73
C ARG A 454 -6.72 5.27 -19.41
N TYR A 455 -5.46 5.41 -18.99
CA TYR A 455 -5.01 4.91 -17.69
C TYR A 455 -5.65 5.64 -16.52
N ILE A 456 -5.82 4.93 -15.41
CA ILE A 456 -6.51 5.43 -14.22
C ILE A 456 -5.51 5.54 -13.08
N SER A 457 -5.33 6.78 -12.59
CA SER A 457 -4.62 7.02 -11.34
C SER A 457 -5.44 6.57 -10.14
N ALA A 458 -4.77 6.14 -9.07
CA ALA A 458 -5.38 5.97 -7.75
C ALA A 458 -5.45 7.29 -6.94
N ASP A 459 -5.12 8.42 -7.55
CA ASP A 459 -5.18 9.77 -6.96
C ASP A 459 -6.42 10.52 -7.45
N HIS A 460 -7.13 11.17 -6.53
CA HIS A 460 -8.34 11.93 -6.86
C HIS A 460 -8.07 13.19 -7.68
N VAL A 461 -6.90 13.81 -7.50
CA VAL A 461 -6.56 15.13 -8.04
C VAL A 461 -5.67 15.02 -9.27
N TYR A 462 -4.60 14.24 -9.18
CA TYR A 462 -3.58 14.14 -10.22
C TYR A 462 -3.90 12.98 -11.19
N PRO A 463 -4.00 13.25 -12.51
CA PRO A 463 -4.11 12.19 -13.49
C PRO A 463 -2.80 11.41 -13.61
N LEU A 464 -2.89 10.17 -14.09
CA LEU A 464 -1.71 9.34 -14.31
C LEU A 464 -0.97 9.81 -15.57
N GLY A 465 0.07 10.62 -15.36
CA GLY A 465 0.84 11.23 -16.45
C GLY A 465 -0.03 12.05 -17.40
N SER A 466 0.41 12.13 -18.65
CA SER A 466 -0.27 12.85 -19.73
C SER A 466 -1.34 12.02 -20.45
N ASN A 467 -1.24 10.68 -20.38
CA ASN A 467 -2.15 9.75 -21.06
C ASN A 467 -3.33 9.28 -20.20
N GLY A 468 -3.28 9.53 -18.88
CA GLY A 468 -4.27 9.03 -17.94
C GLY A 468 -5.37 10.01 -17.56
N GLN A 469 -6.06 9.67 -16.48
CA GLN A 469 -7.09 10.44 -15.81
C GLN A 469 -7.00 10.26 -14.30
N SER A 470 -7.48 11.24 -13.53
CA SER A 470 -7.55 11.08 -12.07
C SER A 470 -8.71 10.16 -11.68
N LEU A 471 -8.69 9.63 -10.47
CA LEU A 471 -9.74 8.76 -9.95
C LEU A 471 -11.11 9.47 -9.97
N THR A 472 -11.12 10.75 -9.60
CA THR A 472 -12.31 11.61 -9.69
C THR A 472 -12.85 11.72 -11.11
N GLU A 473 -11.99 11.85 -12.12
CA GLU A 473 -12.43 11.92 -13.52
C GLU A 473 -13.05 10.61 -13.98
N TYR A 474 -12.42 9.49 -13.63
CA TYR A 474 -12.87 8.15 -13.98
C TYR A 474 -14.28 7.86 -13.45
N TYR A 475 -14.53 8.16 -12.17
CA TYR A 475 -15.85 7.96 -11.54
C TYR A 475 -16.88 9.08 -11.83
N GLY A 476 -16.53 10.09 -12.63
CA GLY A 476 -17.47 11.06 -13.18
C GLY A 476 -17.68 12.35 -12.36
N GLY A 477 -16.68 12.79 -11.59
CA GLY A 477 -16.65 14.04 -10.82
C GLY A 477 -16.55 13.82 -9.31
N THR A 478 -16.25 14.87 -8.55
CA THR A 478 -15.94 14.78 -7.11
C THR A 478 -17.07 14.04 -6.39
N PRO A 479 -16.84 12.82 -5.89
CA PRO A 479 -17.82 12.16 -5.06
C PRO A 479 -18.04 13.06 -3.85
N THR A 480 -19.30 13.24 -3.45
CA THR A 480 -19.50 13.69 -2.07
C THR A 480 -18.99 12.51 -1.23
N PRO A 481 -18.13 12.70 -0.20
CA PRO A 481 -17.95 11.67 0.82
C PRO A 481 -19.35 11.18 1.14
N PRO A 482 -19.62 9.86 1.23
CA PRO A 482 -20.94 9.41 1.60
C PRO A 482 -21.34 10.29 2.77
N THR A 483 -22.34 11.14 2.56
CA THR A 483 -23.05 11.68 3.71
C THR A 483 -23.37 10.40 4.46
N THR A 484 -23.27 10.36 5.78
CA THR A 484 -23.91 9.29 6.52
C THR A 484 -25.43 9.52 6.32
N THR A 485 -25.92 9.27 5.11
CA THR A 485 -27.30 9.19 4.68
C THR A 485 -27.75 7.91 5.35
N THR A 486 -28.23 8.09 6.58
CA THR A 486 -29.65 7.87 6.83
C THR A 486 -30.35 7.39 5.56
N LYS A 487 -30.44 6.07 5.46
CA LYS A 487 -31.29 5.36 4.51
C LYS A 487 -32.62 6.11 4.34
N PRO A 488 -33.09 6.36 3.09
CA PRO A 488 -34.34 7.07 2.85
C PRO A 488 -35.50 6.43 3.61
N ALA A 489 -36.33 7.30 4.17
CA ALA A 489 -37.52 6.95 4.93
C ALA A 489 -38.36 5.90 4.21
N ASP A 490 -38.50 4.73 4.85
CA ASP A 490 -39.71 3.94 4.67
C ASP A 490 -40.86 4.75 5.23
N THR A 491 -41.81 5.10 4.36
CA THR A 491 -43.02 5.78 4.80
C THR A 491 -43.90 4.76 5.52
N THR A 492 -44.34 5.15 6.71
CA THR A 492 -45.39 4.55 7.56
C THR A 492 -45.08 3.22 8.27
N ALA A 493 -44.56 3.33 9.49
CA ALA A 493 -45.24 2.81 10.67
C ALA A 493 -44.86 3.63 11.90
N SER A 494 -45.86 4.00 12.70
CA SER A 494 -45.68 4.51 14.07
C SER A 494 -44.98 3.43 14.91
N GLY A 495 -43.65 3.40 14.89
CA GLY A 495 -42.83 2.45 15.64
C GLY A 495 -42.61 2.96 17.07
N THR A 496 -43.16 2.23 18.03
CA THR A 496 -42.88 2.35 19.47
C THR A 496 -41.37 2.38 19.74
N VAL A 497 -40.90 3.39 20.46
CA VAL A 497 -39.52 3.43 20.98
C VAL A 497 -39.37 2.32 22.02
N THR A 498 -38.47 1.37 21.78
CA THR A 498 -38.10 0.36 22.77
C THR A 498 -37.14 0.99 23.78
N LYS A 499 -37.55 1.10 25.05
CA LYS A 499 -36.69 1.61 26.13
C LYS A 499 -35.48 0.70 26.31
N GLY A 500 -34.30 1.30 26.46
CA GLY A 500 -33.02 0.59 26.63
C GLY A 500 -32.32 0.18 25.33
N ASP A 501 -32.97 0.25 24.16
CA ASP A 501 -32.35 -0.02 22.84
C ASP A 501 -31.83 1.30 22.24
N LEU A 502 -30.57 1.61 22.57
CA LEU A 502 -29.92 2.88 22.26
C LEU A 502 -29.34 2.87 20.84
N ASN A 503 -28.86 1.72 20.38
CA ASN A 503 -28.29 1.55 19.04
C ASN A 503 -29.35 1.27 17.95
N LYS A 504 -30.61 1.01 18.33
CA LYS A 504 -31.75 0.67 17.45
C LYS A 504 -31.58 -0.65 16.70
N ASP A 505 -30.87 -1.61 17.29
CA ASP A 505 -30.73 -2.95 16.72
C ASP A 505 -31.93 -3.87 17.04
N GLY A 506 -32.91 -3.39 17.81
CA GLY A 506 -34.12 -4.10 18.20
C GLY A 506 -33.96 -4.95 19.46
N LYS A 507 -32.79 -4.92 20.11
CA LYS A 507 -32.48 -5.64 21.34
C LYS A 507 -31.91 -4.66 22.37
N VAL A 508 -31.90 -5.10 23.63
CA VAL A 508 -31.19 -4.39 24.70
C VAL A 508 -30.03 -5.27 25.11
N THR A 509 -28.82 -4.84 24.79
CA THR A 509 -27.58 -5.59 24.96
C THR A 509 -26.53 -4.77 25.71
N ILE A 510 -25.34 -5.36 25.90
CA ILE A 510 -24.21 -4.64 26.50
C ILE A 510 -23.77 -3.44 25.64
N ALA A 511 -24.01 -3.47 24.32
CA ALA A 511 -23.70 -2.35 23.43
C ALA A 511 -24.50 -1.09 23.81
N ASP A 512 -25.77 -1.25 24.18
CA ASP A 512 -26.62 -0.16 24.65
C ASP A 512 -26.16 0.40 25.99
N LEU A 513 -25.75 -0.49 26.91
CA LEU A 513 -25.18 -0.07 28.19
C LEU A 513 -23.87 0.71 28.01
N LEU A 514 -23.04 0.30 27.04
CA LEU A 514 -21.79 1.00 26.70
C LEU A 514 -22.07 2.38 26.10
N LEU A 515 -23.00 2.50 25.15
CA LEU A 515 -23.44 3.79 24.62
C LEU A 515 -23.97 4.72 25.72
N MET A 516 -24.80 4.20 26.62
CA MET A 516 -25.31 4.97 27.75
C MET A 516 -24.19 5.41 28.69
N SER A 517 -23.23 4.52 28.98
CA SER A 517 -22.09 4.82 29.86
C SER A 517 -21.19 5.91 29.27
N ARG A 518 -20.80 5.77 27.99
CA ARG A 518 -19.98 6.75 27.26
C ARG A 518 -20.64 8.12 27.20
N TYR A 519 -21.97 8.16 27.02
CA TYR A 519 -22.74 9.40 27.06
C TYR A 519 -22.75 10.05 28.45
N LEU A 520 -22.99 9.27 29.51
CA LEU A 520 -23.05 9.79 30.88
C LEU A 520 -21.71 10.34 31.37
N VAL A 521 -20.60 9.77 30.90
CA VAL A 521 -19.24 10.27 31.20
C VAL A 521 -18.77 11.37 30.25
N ARG A 522 -19.62 11.81 29.30
CA ARG A 522 -19.35 12.84 28.28
C ARG A 522 -18.19 12.51 27.33
N GLU A 523 -17.91 11.24 27.15
CA GLU A 523 -16.99 10.77 26.10
C GLU A 523 -17.65 10.91 24.72
N ILE A 524 -18.97 10.72 24.65
CA ILE A 524 -19.78 10.97 23.47
C ILE A 524 -20.93 11.92 23.81
N ASP A 525 -21.40 12.68 22.82
CA ASP A 525 -22.58 13.52 22.97
C ASP A 525 -23.87 12.80 22.51
N ALA A 526 -25.02 13.46 22.67
CA ALA A 526 -26.32 12.89 22.33
C ALA A 526 -26.49 12.64 20.81
N SER A 527 -25.71 13.30 19.95
CA SER A 527 -25.75 13.07 18.49
C SER A 527 -25.18 11.71 18.10
N LYS A 528 -24.36 11.11 18.97
CA LYS A 528 -23.77 9.77 18.79
C LYS A 528 -24.64 8.65 19.35
N ILE A 529 -25.84 8.94 19.88
CA ILE A 529 -26.80 7.92 20.32
C ILE A 529 -27.94 7.83 19.30
N PRO A 530 -28.09 6.69 18.59
CA PRO A 530 -29.15 6.50 17.60
C PRO A 530 -30.57 6.69 18.15
N SER A 531 -30.82 6.37 19.43
CA SER A 531 -32.11 6.53 20.11
C SER A 531 -32.00 7.24 21.46
N THR A 532 -31.91 8.57 21.48
CA THR A 532 -31.91 9.34 22.74
C THR A 532 -33.20 9.19 23.54
N ALA A 533 -34.33 8.90 22.89
CA ALA A 533 -35.62 8.64 23.53
C ALA A 533 -35.67 7.28 24.27
N ALA A 534 -34.79 6.33 23.90
CA ALA A 534 -34.65 5.05 24.58
C ALA A 534 -33.80 5.14 25.85
N CYS A 535 -33.04 6.23 26.03
CA CYS A 535 -32.11 6.41 27.14
C CYS A 535 -32.80 6.62 28.50
N ASP A 536 -33.91 7.35 28.53
CA ASP A 536 -34.70 7.61 29.73
C ASP A 536 -35.59 6.40 30.02
N VAL A 537 -35.03 5.36 30.61
CA VAL A 537 -35.71 4.07 30.86
C VAL A 537 -36.59 4.10 32.10
N ASN A 538 -36.46 5.13 32.94
CA ASN A 538 -37.34 5.33 34.10
C ASN A 538 -38.49 6.33 33.85
N GLY A 539 -38.42 7.11 32.76
CA GLY A 539 -39.46 8.04 32.32
C GLY A 539 -39.48 9.37 33.09
N ASP A 540 -38.39 9.72 33.77
CA ASP A 540 -38.30 10.94 34.60
C ASP A 540 -37.89 12.20 33.79
N GLY A 541 -37.63 12.04 32.48
CA GLY A 541 -37.22 13.08 31.57
C GLY A 541 -35.73 13.45 31.64
N ARG A 542 -34.92 12.69 32.39
CA ARG A 542 -33.48 12.94 32.58
C ARG A 542 -32.66 11.67 32.40
N VAL A 543 -31.86 11.61 31.35
CA VAL A 543 -30.87 10.54 31.18
C VAL A 543 -29.74 10.71 32.18
N ASN A 544 -29.66 9.81 33.16
CA ASN A 544 -28.67 9.87 34.24
C ASN A 544 -28.23 8.47 34.73
N ALA A 545 -27.42 8.43 35.80
CA ALA A 545 -26.90 7.18 36.35
C ALA A 545 -27.99 6.16 36.76
N VAL A 546 -29.20 6.65 37.10
CA VAL A 546 -30.35 5.78 37.41
C VAL A 546 -30.77 4.96 36.19
N ASP A 547 -30.79 5.54 35.00
CA ASP A 547 -31.11 4.83 33.74
C ASP A 547 -30.07 3.75 33.43
N CYS A 548 -28.79 4.09 33.60
CA CYS A 548 -27.68 3.15 33.38
C CYS A 548 -27.75 1.94 34.33
N VAL A 549 -28.10 2.17 35.60
CA VAL A 549 -28.33 1.08 36.56
C VAL A 549 -29.52 0.20 36.15
N LEU A 550 -30.60 0.78 35.63
CA LEU A 550 -31.77 0.03 35.18
C LEU A 550 -31.45 -0.82 33.94
N VAL A 551 -30.72 -0.28 32.95
CA VAL A 551 -30.24 -1.08 31.79
C VAL A 551 -29.37 -2.23 32.26
N LYS A 552 -28.46 -1.98 33.21
CA LYS A 552 -27.62 -3.04 33.80
C LYS A 552 -28.45 -4.10 34.55
N GLN A 553 -29.49 -3.70 35.28
CA GLN A 553 -30.40 -4.64 35.96
C GLN A 553 -31.22 -5.48 34.97
N PHE A 554 -31.65 -4.88 33.87
CA PHE A 554 -32.37 -5.58 32.80
C PHE A 554 -31.48 -6.63 32.13
N LEU A 555 -30.24 -6.28 31.79
CA LEU A 555 -29.25 -7.22 31.22
C LEU A 555 -28.86 -8.34 32.19
N ALA A 556 -28.91 -8.08 33.50
CA ALA A 556 -28.68 -9.07 34.54
C ALA A 556 -29.93 -9.92 34.87
N HIS A 557 -31.04 -9.75 34.13
CA HIS A 557 -32.33 -10.40 34.39
C HIS A 557 -32.86 -10.19 35.82
N LEU A 558 -32.50 -9.07 36.46
CA LEU A 558 -33.04 -8.67 37.77
C LEU A 558 -34.38 -7.95 37.63
N ILE A 559 -34.66 -7.42 36.44
CA ILE A 559 -35.96 -6.88 36.03
C ILE A 559 -36.28 -7.40 34.62
N ASP A 560 -37.55 -7.75 34.39
CA ASP A 560 -37.99 -8.28 33.09
C ASP A 560 -38.45 -7.17 32.13
N LYS A 561 -38.56 -5.93 32.62
CA LYS A 561 -38.97 -4.74 31.86
C LYS A 561 -38.53 -3.46 32.55
N PHE A 562 -38.39 -2.38 31.77
CA PHE A 562 -38.12 -1.06 32.29
C PHE A 562 -39.36 -0.43 32.99
N PRO A 563 -39.15 0.53 33.92
CA PRO A 563 -40.25 1.25 34.56
C PRO A 563 -41.10 2.13 33.63
N ALA A 564 -40.51 2.66 32.55
CA ALA A 564 -41.14 3.59 31.61
C ALA A 564 -42.01 2.94 30.54
#